data_AF-A0A9E1YTJ4-F1
#
_entry.id   AF-A0A9E1YTJ4-F1
#
_cell.length_a   1.000
_cell.length_b   1.000
_cell.length_c   1.000
_cell.angle_alpha   90.00
_cell.angle_beta   90.00
_cell.angle_gamma   90.00
#
_symmetry.space_group_name_H-M   'P 1'
#
loop_
_entity.id
_entity.type
_entity.pdbx_description
1 polymer ?
#
loop_
_entity_poly.entity_id
_entity_poly.type
_entity_poly.pdbx_seq_one_letter_code
_entity_poly.pdbx_strand_id
1 'polypeptide(L)'
;ERGELRGGGMVGTVMSNLGLQRFMEARGQLLERTKVGDRHVVECMRQRGFNMGGEQSGHIIFSDHSTTGDGLIAALQVLAVLVERGQPMSELGRQFEPVPQLLKNVRFKGGAPLDDDAVKAALAGAEERLGKDGRLVVRKSGTEPLIRIMAEHGDADLVNTIVAELEETIQLAAG
;
A
#
# COMPACT_ATOMS: atom_id res chain seq x y z
N GLU A 1 -12.35 -17.20 8.50
CA GLU A 1 -12.68 -18.49 9.13
C GLU A 1 -13.53 -18.32 10.38
N ARG A 2 -13.06 -17.62 11.43
CA ARG A 2 -13.82 -17.43 12.67
C ARG A 2 -14.93 -16.36 12.61
N GLY A 3 -14.99 -15.56 11.55
CA GLY A 3 -16.02 -14.51 11.40
C GLY A 3 -15.82 -13.28 12.28
N GLU A 4 -14.64 -13.13 12.90
CA GLU A 4 -14.32 -12.06 13.85
C GLU A 4 -13.95 -10.72 13.19
N LEU A 5 -13.71 -10.70 11.87
CA LEU A 5 -13.28 -9.51 11.15
C LEU A 5 -14.45 -8.55 10.90
N ARG A 6 -14.46 -7.41 11.59
CA ARG A 6 -15.49 -6.37 11.48
C ARG A 6 -15.16 -5.41 10.34
N GLY A 7 -16.18 -4.76 9.78
CA GLY A 7 -16.03 -3.87 8.62
C GLY A 7 -15.80 -4.61 7.28
N GLY A 8 -15.84 -5.94 7.28
CA GLY A 8 -15.69 -6.76 6.09
C GLY A 8 -14.26 -6.85 5.55
N GLY A 9 -13.25 -6.47 6.34
CA GLY A 9 -11.88 -6.38 5.83
C GLY A 9 -10.88 -5.79 6.81
N MET A 10 -9.83 -5.15 6.30
CA MET A 10 -8.84 -4.43 7.10
C MET A 10 -8.56 -3.05 6.51
N VAL A 11 -8.03 -2.16 7.34
CA VAL A 11 -7.55 -0.85 6.90
C VAL A 11 -6.03 -0.90 6.70
N GLY A 12 -5.57 -0.55 5.51
CA GLY A 12 -4.15 -0.36 5.19
C GLY A 12 -3.92 1.04 4.64
N THR A 13 -2.66 1.38 4.35
CA THR A 13 -2.38 2.64 3.65
C THR A 13 -2.30 2.43 2.15
N VAL A 14 -2.18 3.52 1.40
CA VAL A 14 -1.84 3.49 -0.03
C VAL A 14 -0.56 2.70 -0.32
N MET A 15 0.28 2.38 0.66
CA MET A 15 1.50 1.59 0.49
C MET A 15 1.29 0.07 0.52
N SER A 16 0.15 -0.42 1.03
CA SER A 16 -0.09 -1.87 1.10
C SER A 16 -0.03 -2.49 -0.30
N ASN A 17 0.70 -3.58 -0.46
CA ASN A 17 0.95 -4.18 -1.78
C ASN A 17 -0.34 -4.59 -2.50
N LEU A 18 -0.41 -4.41 -3.83
CA LEU A 18 -1.57 -4.82 -4.64
C LEU A 18 -1.88 -6.33 -4.53
N GLY A 19 -0.88 -7.18 -4.31
CA GLY A 19 -1.07 -8.62 -4.05
C GLY A 19 -1.91 -8.90 -2.80
N LEU A 20 -1.77 -8.09 -1.74
CA LEU A 20 -2.62 -8.20 -0.55
C LEU A 20 -4.08 -7.85 -0.89
N GLN A 21 -4.30 -6.80 -1.68
CA GLN A 21 -5.64 -6.40 -2.11
C GLN A 21 -6.30 -7.53 -2.90
N ARG A 22 -5.61 -8.11 -3.88
CA ARG A 22 -6.09 -9.25 -4.67
C ARG A 22 -6.44 -10.45 -3.79
N PHE A 23 -5.60 -10.76 -2.82
CA PHE A 23 -5.84 -11.85 -1.87
C PHE A 23 -7.12 -11.64 -1.05
N MET A 24 -7.36 -10.41 -0.58
CA MET A 24 -8.56 -10.07 0.18
C MET A 24 -9.81 -10.07 -0.71
N GLU A 25 -9.75 -9.47 -1.89
CA GLU A 25 -10.86 -9.44 -2.85
C GLU A 25 -11.31 -10.85 -3.26
N ALA A 26 -10.36 -11.77 -3.50
CA ALA A 26 -10.64 -13.17 -3.79
C ALA A 26 -11.39 -13.89 -2.65
N ARG A 27 -11.35 -13.34 -1.42
CA ARG A 27 -12.06 -13.83 -0.23
C ARG A 27 -13.34 -13.03 0.07
N GLY A 28 -13.73 -12.10 -0.80
CA GLY A 28 -14.84 -11.20 -0.55
C GLY A 28 -14.59 -10.20 0.58
N GLN A 29 -13.31 -9.91 0.88
CA GLN A 29 -12.89 -8.99 1.92
C GLN A 29 -12.37 -7.69 1.34
N LEU A 30 -12.47 -6.61 2.12
CA LEU A 30 -12.05 -5.27 1.72
C LEU A 30 -10.65 -4.92 2.25
N LEU A 31 -9.81 -4.35 1.39
CA LEU A 31 -8.64 -3.60 1.84
C LEU A 31 -8.95 -2.11 1.72
N GLU A 32 -9.38 -1.50 2.81
CA GLU A 32 -9.65 -0.07 2.84
C GLU A 32 -8.34 0.72 2.91
N ARG A 33 -8.11 1.63 1.98
CA ARG A 33 -6.83 2.33 1.84
C ARG A 33 -6.90 3.77 2.32
N THR A 34 -6.01 4.15 3.22
CA THR A 34 -5.86 5.52 3.71
C THR A 34 -4.57 6.16 3.22
N LYS A 35 -4.43 7.48 3.44
CA LYS A 35 -3.12 8.14 3.37
C LYS A 35 -2.15 7.48 4.36
N VAL A 36 -0.85 7.59 4.07
CA VAL A 36 0.23 7.07 4.93
C VAL A 36 0.21 7.76 6.29
N GLY A 37 0.38 7.00 7.36
CA GLY A 37 0.32 7.46 8.75
C GLY A 37 -0.75 6.73 9.56
N ASP A 38 -0.33 6.15 10.69
CA ASP A 38 -1.15 5.49 11.72
C ASP A 38 -2.46 6.22 12.06
N ARG A 39 -2.41 7.55 12.19
CA ARG A 39 -3.59 8.37 12.48
C ARG A 39 -4.70 8.17 11.47
N HIS A 40 -4.37 8.14 10.18
CA HIS A 40 -5.37 7.96 9.13
C HIS A 40 -5.98 6.56 9.15
N VAL A 41 -5.16 5.56 9.48
CA VAL A 41 -5.61 4.17 9.66
C VAL A 41 -6.63 4.10 10.81
N VAL A 42 -6.27 4.62 12.00
CA VAL A 42 -7.15 4.62 13.18
C VAL A 42 -8.44 5.41 12.94
N GLU A 43 -8.36 6.58 12.32
CA GLU A 43 -9.54 7.40 11.98
C GLU A 43 -10.50 6.62 11.06
N CYS A 44 -9.98 5.99 10.00
CA CYS A 44 -10.77 5.18 9.08
C CYS A 44 -11.38 3.96 9.76
N MET A 45 -10.60 3.25 10.59
CA MET A 45 -11.10 2.10 11.36
C MET A 45 -12.30 2.48 12.21
N ARG A 46 -12.20 3.60 12.95
CA ARG A 46 -13.29 4.10 13.80
C ARG A 46 -14.52 4.52 12.99
N GLN A 47 -14.31 5.29 11.92
CA GLN A 47 -15.40 5.81 11.09
C GLN A 47 -16.20 4.70 10.40
N ARG A 48 -15.52 3.61 10.00
CA ARG A 48 -16.12 2.53 9.21
C ARG A 48 -16.32 1.22 9.97
N GLY A 49 -16.00 1.20 11.27
CA GLY A 49 -16.22 0.04 12.14
C GLY A 49 -15.32 -1.16 11.86
N PHE A 50 -14.09 -0.95 11.39
CA PHE A 50 -13.09 -2.00 11.26
C PHE A 50 -12.39 -2.26 12.59
N ASN A 51 -12.08 -3.53 12.87
CA ASN A 51 -11.32 -3.92 14.06
C ASN A 51 -9.85 -4.27 13.81
N MET A 52 -9.42 -4.29 12.54
CA MET A 52 -8.05 -4.56 12.15
C MET A 52 -7.54 -3.52 11.16
N GLY A 53 -6.32 -3.04 11.37
CA GLY A 53 -5.63 -2.22 10.39
C GLY A 53 -4.13 -2.11 10.69
N GLY A 54 -3.40 -1.44 9.79
CA GLY A 54 -2.00 -1.17 10.03
C GLY A 54 -1.20 -0.71 8.82
N GLU A 55 0.11 -0.65 9.02
CA GLU A 55 1.08 -0.23 8.02
C GLU A 55 2.14 -1.30 7.78
N GLN A 56 2.75 -1.28 6.59
CA GLN A 56 3.82 -2.21 6.19
C GLN A 56 5.06 -2.18 7.10
N SER A 57 5.21 -1.16 7.94
CA SER A 57 6.27 -1.05 8.94
C SER A 57 6.13 -2.05 10.09
N GLY A 58 4.99 -2.76 10.18
CA GLY A 58 4.66 -3.63 11.32
C GLY A 58 3.84 -2.92 12.41
N HIS A 59 3.44 -1.67 12.20
CA HIS A 59 2.48 -1.00 13.07
C HIS A 59 1.07 -1.57 12.81
N ILE A 60 0.67 -2.56 13.61
CA ILE A 60 -0.60 -3.29 13.47
C ILE A 60 -1.51 -2.95 14.66
N ILE A 61 -2.78 -2.67 14.35
CA ILE A 61 -3.81 -2.24 15.29
C ILE A 61 -4.91 -3.30 15.33
N PHE A 62 -5.18 -3.81 16.53
CA PHE A 62 -6.34 -4.64 16.84
C PHE A 62 -7.24 -3.87 17.80
N SER A 63 -8.30 -3.23 17.29
CA SER A 63 -9.10 -2.32 18.11
C SER A 63 -9.92 -3.02 19.19
N ASP A 64 -10.03 -4.34 19.12
CA ASP A 64 -10.64 -5.17 20.17
C ASP A 64 -9.75 -5.27 21.42
N HIS A 65 -8.46 -4.93 21.31
CA HIS A 65 -7.48 -5.08 22.40
C HIS A 65 -6.73 -3.79 22.74
N SER A 66 -6.47 -2.92 21.76
CA SER A 66 -5.75 -1.67 21.96
C SER A 66 -6.34 -0.52 21.15
N THR A 67 -6.15 0.70 21.63
CA THR A 67 -6.58 1.93 20.93
C THR A 67 -5.52 2.47 19.97
N THR A 68 -4.34 1.85 19.94
CA THR A 68 -3.19 2.19 19.10
C THR A 68 -2.50 0.91 18.58
N GLY A 69 -1.53 1.06 17.68
CA GLY A 69 -0.74 -0.08 17.22
C GLY A 69 0.12 -0.65 18.35
N ASP A 70 0.11 -1.97 18.46
CA ASP A 70 0.80 -2.69 19.53
C ASP A 70 1.48 -3.93 18.95
N GLY A 71 2.81 -3.88 18.93
CA GLY A 71 3.63 -4.97 18.39
C GLY A 71 3.60 -6.24 19.23
N LEU A 72 3.39 -6.15 20.54
CA LEU A 72 3.29 -7.32 21.42
C LEU A 72 1.94 -8.02 21.20
N ILE A 73 0.85 -7.27 21.13
CA ILE A 73 -0.46 -7.84 20.78
C ILE A 73 -0.39 -8.48 19.39
N ALA A 74 0.19 -7.80 18.41
CA ALA A 74 0.34 -8.37 17.06
C ALA A 74 1.17 -9.66 17.06
N ALA A 75 2.29 -9.69 17.79
CA ALA A 75 3.11 -10.88 17.94
C ALA A 75 2.34 -12.03 18.62
N LEU A 76 1.58 -11.74 19.68
CA LEU A 76 0.75 -12.73 20.37
C LEU A 76 -0.36 -13.28 19.46
N GLN A 77 -1.00 -12.44 18.65
CA GLN A 77 -2.00 -12.89 17.66
C GLN A 77 -1.38 -13.84 16.63
N VAL A 78 -0.20 -13.53 16.10
CA VAL A 78 0.52 -14.42 15.16
C VAL A 78 0.91 -15.74 15.85
N LEU A 79 1.45 -15.68 17.07
CA LEU A 79 1.81 -16.87 17.85
C LEU A 79 0.59 -17.73 18.18
N ALA A 80 -0.56 -17.13 18.48
CA ALA A 80 -1.80 -17.85 18.71
C ALA A 80 -2.21 -18.66 17.46
N VAL A 81 -2.14 -18.06 16.26
CA VAL A 81 -2.44 -18.77 15.01
C VAL A 81 -1.40 -19.86 14.73
N LEU A 82 -0.12 -19.62 15.01
CA LEU A 82 0.93 -20.65 14.87
C LEU A 82 0.64 -21.89 15.73
N VAL A 83 0.26 -21.68 17.01
CA VAL A 83 -0.10 -22.77 17.92
C VAL A 83 -1.39 -23.46 17.46
N GLU A 84 -2.40 -22.70 17.03
CA GLU A 84 -3.68 -23.25 16.53
C GLU A 84 -3.51 -24.10 15.27
N ARG A 85 -2.61 -23.71 14.38
CA ARG A 85 -2.37 -24.40 13.09
C ARG A 85 -1.34 -25.52 13.15
N GLY A 86 -0.39 -25.46 14.10
CA GLY A 86 0.71 -26.42 14.17
C GLY A 86 1.63 -26.43 12.95
N GLN A 87 1.65 -25.34 12.17
CA GLN A 87 2.45 -25.20 10.94
C GLN A 87 3.68 -24.32 11.18
N PRO A 88 4.75 -24.48 10.38
CA PRO A 88 5.90 -23.59 10.45
C PRO A 88 5.53 -22.17 10.00
N MET A 89 6.18 -21.16 10.59
CA MET A 89 5.97 -19.75 10.24
C MET A 89 6.27 -19.45 8.76
N SER A 90 7.13 -20.23 8.11
CA SER A 90 7.40 -20.12 6.66
C SER A 90 6.19 -20.42 5.78
N GLU A 91 5.27 -21.27 6.25
CA GLU A 91 4.00 -21.54 5.58
C GLU A 91 2.94 -20.52 5.99
N LEU A 92 2.82 -20.26 7.29
CA LEU A 92 1.81 -19.36 7.83
C LEU A 92 2.00 -17.90 7.37
N GLY A 93 3.24 -17.46 7.20
CA GLY A 93 3.55 -16.11 6.70
C GLY A 93 3.30 -15.90 5.20
N ARG A 94 3.22 -16.98 4.40
CA ARG A 94 3.01 -16.90 2.94
C ARG A 94 1.54 -17.05 2.57
N GLN A 95 0.73 -16.06 2.93
CA GLN A 95 -0.72 -16.08 2.64
C GLN A 95 -1.06 -15.58 1.24
N PHE A 96 -0.23 -14.72 0.66
CA PHE A 96 -0.43 -14.14 -0.66
C PHE A 96 0.92 -13.91 -1.34
N GLU A 97 0.90 -13.78 -2.67
CA GLU A 97 2.07 -13.41 -3.46
C GLU A 97 2.10 -11.89 -3.65
N PRO A 98 3.09 -11.17 -3.09
CA PRO A 98 3.27 -9.76 -3.38
C PRO A 98 3.57 -9.57 -4.86
N VAL A 99 2.96 -8.56 -5.48
CA VAL A 99 3.35 -8.17 -6.84
C VAL A 99 4.60 -7.28 -6.79
N PRO A 100 5.41 -7.25 -7.85
CA PRO A 100 6.42 -6.21 -8.04
C PRO A 100 5.86 -4.82 -7.72
N GLN A 101 6.47 -4.15 -6.75
CA GLN A 101 6.14 -2.78 -6.32
C GLN A 101 7.46 -2.00 -6.27
N LEU A 102 7.55 -0.92 -7.05
CA LEU A 102 8.72 -0.05 -7.06
C LEU A 102 8.33 1.35 -6.63
N LEU A 103 9.06 1.89 -5.64
CA LEU A 103 8.94 3.26 -5.15
C LEU A 103 10.19 4.06 -5.51
N LYS A 104 10.03 5.17 -6.22
CA LYS A 104 11.10 6.10 -6.58
C LYS A 104 10.81 7.52 -6.10
N ASN A 105 11.85 8.20 -5.63
CA ASN A 105 11.79 9.59 -5.20
C ASN A 105 12.51 10.48 -6.23
N VAL A 106 11.77 11.40 -6.85
CA VAL A 106 12.30 12.37 -7.81
C VAL A 106 12.42 13.73 -7.13
N ARG A 107 13.63 14.27 -7.07
CA ARG A 107 13.89 15.59 -6.47
C ARG A 107 13.61 16.70 -7.48
N PHE A 108 12.97 17.78 -7.04
CA PHE A 108 12.70 18.96 -7.85
C PHE A 108 13.15 20.23 -7.11
N LYS A 109 13.51 21.30 -7.83
CA LYS A 109 14.04 22.53 -7.22
C LYS A 109 13.00 23.65 -7.03
N GLY A 110 11.81 23.49 -7.59
CA GLY A 110 10.71 24.45 -7.49
C GLY A 110 9.55 24.11 -8.43
N GLY A 111 8.53 24.96 -8.45
CA GLY A 111 7.38 24.81 -9.35
C GLY A 111 6.42 23.67 -8.98
N ALA A 112 5.62 23.30 -9.97
CA ALA A 112 4.66 22.21 -9.88
C ALA A 112 4.85 21.25 -11.08
N PRO A 113 5.88 20.37 -11.05
CA PRO A 113 6.17 19.48 -12.17
C PRO A 113 5.00 18.56 -12.53
N LEU A 114 4.13 18.24 -11.57
CA LEU A 114 2.92 17.44 -11.82
C LEU A 114 1.83 18.20 -12.60
N ASP A 115 1.94 19.53 -12.69
CA ASP A 115 1.02 20.37 -13.47
C ASP A 115 1.48 20.55 -14.92
N ASP A 116 2.68 20.07 -15.27
CA ASP A 116 3.21 20.07 -16.63
C ASP A 116 2.43 19.10 -17.53
N ASP A 117 2.13 19.52 -18.75
CA ASP A 117 1.27 18.74 -19.65
C ASP A 117 1.95 17.47 -20.17
N ALA A 118 3.28 17.46 -20.32
CA ALA A 118 4.02 16.25 -20.67
C ALA A 118 4.00 15.25 -19.52
N VAL A 119 4.12 15.72 -18.26
CA VAL A 119 4.01 14.86 -17.07
C VAL A 119 2.60 14.28 -16.96
N LYS A 120 1.54 15.08 -17.14
CA LYS A 120 0.16 14.56 -17.12
C LYS A 120 -0.08 13.50 -18.21
N ALA A 121 0.42 13.73 -19.42
CA ALA A 121 0.30 12.77 -20.51
C ALA A 121 1.04 11.46 -20.20
N ALA A 122 2.25 11.55 -19.63
CA ALA A 122 3.01 10.37 -19.22
C ALA A 122 2.32 9.58 -18.10
N LEU A 123 1.73 10.27 -17.11
CA LEU A 123 0.95 9.64 -16.04
C LEU A 123 -0.27 8.89 -16.60
N ALA A 124 -1.03 9.52 -17.50
CA ALA A 124 -2.20 8.88 -18.13
C ALA A 124 -1.79 7.65 -18.95
N GLY A 125 -0.71 7.73 -19.72
CA GLY A 125 -0.19 6.60 -20.48
C GLY A 125 0.34 5.46 -19.59
N ALA A 126 0.94 5.78 -18.45
CA ALA A 126 1.35 4.80 -17.46
C ALA A 126 0.14 4.09 -16.82
N GLU A 127 -0.91 4.83 -16.46
CA GLU A 127 -2.15 4.25 -15.94
C GLU A 127 -2.82 3.32 -16.96
N GLU A 128 -2.87 3.70 -18.23
CA GLU A 128 -3.42 2.87 -19.31
C GLU A 128 -2.63 1.57 -19.48
N ARG A 129 -1.29 1.64 -19.48
CA ARG A 129 -0.42 0.47 -19.62
C ARG A 129 -0.49 -0.49 -18.43
N LEU A 130 -0.63 0.04 -17.21
CA LEU A 130 -0.85 -0.76 -16.00
C LEU A 130 -2.24 -1.41 -16.00
N GLY A 131 -3.21 -0.73 -16.60
CA GLY A 131 -4.59 -1.19 -16.72
C GLY A 131 -5.20 -1.53 -15.36
N LYS A 132 -6.16 -2.45 -15.37
CA LYS A 132 -6.83 -2.93 -14.15
C LYS A 132 -5.95 -3.81 -13.26
N ASP A 133 -4.84 -4.30 -13.80
CA ASP A 133 -3.97 -5.29 -13.17
C ASP A 133 -2.72 -4.68 -12.52
N GLY A 134 -2.59 -3.36 -12.60
CA GLY A 134 -1.56 -2.59 -11.95
C GLY A 134 -2.10 -1.38 -11.23
N ARG A 135 -1.19 -0.64 -10.61
CA ARG A 135 -1.53 0.54 -9.82
C ARG A 135 -0.39 1.53 -9.88
N LEU A 136 -0.74 2.79 -10.15
CA LEU A 136 0.15 3.93 -10.06
C LEU A 136 -0.25 4.81 -8.88
N VAL A 137 0.71 5.25 -8.08
CA VAL A 137 0.52 6.22 -7.01
C VAL A 137 1.61 7.28 -7.14
N VAL A 138 1.21 8.49 -7.52
CA VAL A 138 2.12 9.63 -7.58
C VAL A 138 1.67 10.69 -6.59
N ARG A 139 2.61 11.18 -5.77
CA ARG A 139 2.33 12.25 -4.81
C ARG A 139 3.55 13.11 -4.54
N LYS A 140 3.31 14.39 -4.25
CA LYS A 140 4.32 15.28 -3.67
C LYS A 140 4.59 14.89 -2.21
N SER A 141 5.85 14.94 -1.79
CA SER A 141 6.20 14.87 -0.37
C SER A 141 5.77 16.15 0.34
N GLY A 142 5.23 16.02 1.57
CA GLY A 142 4.79 17.17 2.37
C GLY A 142 5.92 17.85 3.12
N THR A 143 7.06 17.18 3.29
CA THR A 143 8.19 17.64 4.12
C THR A 143 9.48 17.84 3.32
N GLU A 144 9.54 17.31 2.10
CA GLU A 144 10.74 17.34 1.26
C GLU A 144 10.38 17.77 -0.17
N PRO A 145 11.30 18.39 -0.92
CA PRO A 145 11.09 18.75 -2.32
C PRO A 145 11.24 17.51 -3.22
N LEU A 146 10.41 16.50 -2.97
CA LEU A 146 10.39 15.22 -3.68
C LEU A 146 8.99 14.91 -4.23
N ILE A 147 8.92 14.32 -5.42
CA ILE A 147 7.77 13.60 -5.94
C ILE A 147 8.04 12.11 -5.73
N ARG A 148 7.07 11.41 -5.15
CA ARG A 148 7.11 9.97 -4.90
C ARG A 148 6.28 9.28 -5.96
N ILE A 149 6.89 8.39 -6.72
CA ILE A 149 6.27 7.58 -7.77
C ILE A 149 6.30 6.14 -7.28
N MET A 150 5.14 5.51 -7.19
CA MET A 150 5.04 4.10 -6.89
C MET A 150 4.22 3.41 -7.97
N ALA A 151 4.75 2.36 -8.56
CA ALA A 151 4.02 1.52 -9.49
C ALA A 151 4.01 0.05 -9.01
N GLU A 152 2.91 -0.64 -9.29
CA GLU A 152 2.70 -2.04 -8.95
C GLU A 152 2.10 -2.77 -10.15
N HIS A 153 2.60 -3.94 -10.51
CA HIS A 153 2.03 -4.82 -11.53
C HIS A 153 2.60 -6.23 -11.39
N GLY A 154 1.93 -7.24 -11.96
CA GLY A 154 2.46 -8.62 -12.00
C GLY A 154 3.69 -8.80 -12.92
N ASP A 155 4.04 -7.78 -13.70
CA ASP A 155 5.17 -7.76 -14.62
C ASP A 155 6.21 -6.76 -14.08
N ALA A 156 7.34 -7.27 -13.62
CA ALA A 156 8.40 -6.47 -13.03
C ALA A 156 9.09 -5.56 -14.06
N ASP A 157 9.23 -6.02 -15.31
CA ASP A 157 9.88 -5.24 -16.37
C ASP A 157 8.99 -4.05 -16.73
N LEU A 158 7.68 -4.26 -16.85
CA LEU A 158 6.72 -3.17 -17.05
C LEU A 158 6.79 -2.12 -15.93
N VAL A 159 6.84 -2.55 -14.66
CA VAL A 159 6.97 -1.64 -13.51
C VAL A 159 8.26 -0.82 -13.61
N ASN A 160 9.39 -1.46 -13.89
CA ASN A 160 10.67 -0.78 -14.02
C ASN A 160 10.66 0.24 -15.16
N THR A 161 10.14 -0.14 -16.33
CA THR A 161 10.03 0.75 -17.50
C THR A 161 9.17 1.97 -17.19
N ILE A 162 7.96 1.78 -16.65
CA ILE A 162 7.04 2.88 -16.34
C ILE A 162 7.65 3.84 -15.31
N VAL A 163 8.26 3.32 -14.25
CA VAL A 163 8.86 4.16 -13.22
C VAL A 163 10.05 4.95 -13.76
N ALA A 164 10.89 4.35 -14.60
CA ALA A 164 12.03 5.02 -15.21
C ALA A 164 11.60 6.14 -16.17
N GLU A 165 10.62 5.88 -17.05
CA GLU A 165 10.08 6.88 -17.98
C GLU A 165 9.43 8.05 -17.26
N LEU A 166 8.64 7.78 -16.20
CA LEU A 166 8.02 8.82 -15.38
C LEU A 166 9.07 9.61 -14.60
N GLU A 167 10.10 8.95 -14.07
CA GLU A 167 11.21 9.62 -13.40
C GLU A 167 11.90 10.61 -14.35
N GLU A 168 12.26 10.18 -15.56
CA GLU A 168 12.91 11.04 -16.56
C GLU A 168 12.01 12.24 -16.94
N THR A 169 10.74 11.98 -17.24
CA THR A 169 9.78 13.02 -17.64
C THR A 169 9.61 14.06 -16.52
N ILE A 170 9.47 13.61 -15.28
CA ILE A 170 9.32 14.50 -14.13
C ILE A 170 10.62 15.26 -13.86
N GLN A 171 11.80 14.64 -14.03
CA GLN A 171 13.09 15.33 -13.88
C GLN A 171 13.25 16.46 -14.90
N LEU A 172 12.83 16.24 -16.15
CA LEU A 172 12.87 17.26 -17.20
C LEU A 172 11.94 18.44 -16.90
N ALA A 173 10.73 18.17 -16.42
CA ALA A 173 9.77 19.21 -16.00
C ALA A 173 10.13 19.89 -14.66
N ALA A 174 11.00 19.28 -13.87
CA ALA A 174 11.46 19.78 -12.57
C ALA A 174 12.73 20.65 -12.62
N GLY A 175 13.30 20.82 -13.82
CA GLY A 175 14.52 21.59 -14.11
C GLY A 175 14.34 23.10 -14.07
#